data_AF-A0A8S2YA86-F1
#
_entry.id   AF-A0A8S2YA86-F1
#
_cell.length_a   1.000
_cell.length_b   1.000
_cell.length_c   1.000
_cell.angle_alpha   90.00
_cell.angle_beta   90.00
_cell.angle_gamma   90.00
#
_symmetry.space_group_name_H-M   'P 1'
#
loop_
_entity.id
_entity.type
_entity.pdbx_description
1 polymer ?
#
loop_
_entity_poly.entity_id
_entity_poly.type
_entity_poly.pdbx_seq_one_letter_code
_entity_poly.pdbx_strand_id
1 'polypeptide(L)' 'DPQLAALSHRMKEEINGKGWHRMGKLMLQVGHFNQAEELYNELLENASDDGDKGFIYNQLGEAKLYQ' A
#
# COMPACT_ATOMS: atom_id res chain seq x y z
N ASP A 1 -9.40 11.16 3.20
CA ASP A 1 -10.18 11.72 2.09
C ASP A 1 -11.17 10.67 1.58
N PRO A 2 -12.49 10.96 1.57
CA PRO A 2 -13.53 10.00 1.16
C PRO A 2 -13.44 9.55 -0.30
N GLN A 3 -12.99 10.42 -1.22
CA GLN A 3 -12.85 10.05 -2.63
C GLN A 3 -11.69 9.08 -2.83
N LEU A 4 -10.59 9.31 -2.12
CA LEU A 4 -9.44 8.42 -2.18
C LEU A 4 -9.72 7.08 -1.50
N ALA A 5 -10.51 7.05 -0.42
CA ALA A 5 -10.97 5.81 0.20
C ALA A 5 -11.86 4.99 -0.76
N ALA A 6 -12.81 5.64 -1.44
CA ALA A 6 -13.66 4.98 -2.44
C ALA A 6 -12.85 4.47 -3.64
N LEU A 7 -11.87 5.24 -4.12
CA LEU A 7 -10.97 4.81 -5.19
C LEU A 7 -10.13 3.60 -4.78
N SER A 8 -9.54 3.63 -3.58
CA SER A 8 -8.79 2.50 -3.02
C SER A 8 -9.64 1.26 -2.83
N HIS A 9 -10.90 1.39 -2.41
CA HIS A 9 -11.82 0.26 -2.29
C HIS A 9 -12.25 -0.30 -3.66
N ARG A 10 -12.44 0.56 -4.67
CA ARG A 10 -12.79 0.09 -6.02
C ARG A 10 -11.61 -0.59 -6.70
N MET A 11 -10.40 -0.05 -6.48
CA MET A 11 -9.16 -0.72 -6.83
C MET A 11 -8.98 -2.02 -6.01
N LYS A 12 -9.63 -2.15 -4.84
CA LYS A 12 -9.67 -3.42 -4.08
C LYS A 12 -10.33 -4.57 -4.79
N GLU A 13 -11.36 -4.25 -5.55
CA GLU A 13 -12.16 -5.24 -6.23
C GLU A 13 -11.58 -5.57 -7.62
N GLU A 14 -10.85 -4.63 -8.25
CA GLU A 14 -10.30 -4.83 -9.60
C GLU A 14 -8.89 -5.43 -9.64
N ILE A 15 -8.13 -5.35 -8.53
CA ILE A 15 -6.72 -5.69 -8.52
C ILE A 15 -6.45 -6.94 -7.67
N ASN A 16 -6.09 -8.05 -8.33
CA ASN A 16 -5.66 -9.28 -7.64
C ASN A 16 -4.15 -9.31 -7.37
N GLY A 17 -3.75 -10.11 -6.38
CA GLY A 17 -2.35 -10.41 -6.07
C GLY A 17 -1.47 -9.16 -5.90
N LYS A 18 -0.45 -9.03 -6.76
CA LYS A 18 0.62 -8.03 -6.63
C LYS A 18 0.21 -6.58 -6.90
N GLY A 19 -0.98 -6.31 -7.42
CA GLY A 19 -1.30 -4.93 -7.79
C GLY A 19 -1.57 -4.02 -6.59
N TRP A 20 -1.76 -4.59 -5.39
CA TRP A 20 -1.71 -3.86 -4.13
C TRP A 20 -0.43 -3.09 -3.88
N HIS A 21 0.70 -3.74 -4.13
CA HIS A 21 2.01 -3.11 -4.06
C HIS A 21 2.15 -1.98 -5.06
N ARG A 22 1.55 -2.13 -6.24
CA ARG A 22 1.59 -1.11 -7.29
C ARG A 22 0.77 0.11 -6.88
N MET A 23 -0.38 -0.11 -6.23
CA MET A 23 -1.20 0.96 -5.67
C MET A 23 -0.47 1.72 -4.56
N GLY A 24 0.07 1.01 -3.57
CA GLY A 24 0.84 1.63 -2.49
C GLY A 24 2.04 2.42 -3.02
N LYS A 25 2.75 1.90 -4.02
CA LYS A 25 3.87 2.60 -4.66
C LYS A 25 3.43 3.87 -5.37
N LEU A 26 2.28 3.84 -6.07
CA LEU A 26 1.71 5.05 -6.67
C LEU A 26 1.38 6.09 -5.60
N MET A 27 0.78 5.68 -4.48
CA MET A 27 0.50 6.58 -3.35
C MET A 27 1.78 7.25 -2.83
N LEU A 28 2.88 6.51 -2.69
CA LEU A 28 4.18 7.08 -2.33
C LEU A 28 4.66 8.11 -3.37
N GLN A 29 4.56 7.79 -4.66
CA GLN A 29 4.99 8.67 -5.75
C GLN A 29 4.19 9.97 -5.84
N VAL A 30 2.91 9.95 -5.46
CA VAL A 30 2.05 11.14 -5.45
C VAL A 30 1.99 11.85 -4.09
N GLY A 31 2.81 11.43 -3.12
CA GLY A 31 2.97 12.11 -1.83
C GLY A 31 1.92 11.74 -0.76
N HIS A 32 1.13 10.69 -0.99
CA HIS A 32 0.10 10.22 -0.06
C HIS A 32 0.68 9.23 0.96
N PHE A 33 1.69 9.66 1.72
CA PHE A 33 2.50 8.79 2.58
C PHE A 33 1.70 8.10 3.70
N ASN A 34 0.80 8.83 4.39
CA ASN A 34 -0.04 8.24 5.44
C ASN A 34 -0.93 7.11 4.92
N GLN A 35 -1.47 7.27 3.71
CA GLN A 35 -2.40 6.30 3.14
C GLN A 35 -1.66 5.10 2.56
N ALA A 36 -0.44 5.33 2.03
CA ALA A 36 0.46 4.24 1.69
C ALA A 36 0.82 3.42 2.93
N GLU A 37 1.11 4.07 4.06
CA GLU A 37 1.38 3.38 5.33
C GLU A 37 0.19 2.53 5.79
N GLU A 38 -1.01 3.11 5.85
CA GLU A 38 -2.24 2.38 6.21
C GLU A 38 -2.44 1.14 5.35
N LEU A 39 -2.28 1.29 4.03
CA LEU A 39 -2.40 0.18 3.08
C LEU A 39 -1.33 -0.89 3.33
N TYR A 40 -0.06 -0.51 3.48
CA TYR A 40 1.00 -1.49 3.67
C TYR A 40 0.91 -2.23 5.01
N ASN A 41 0.38 -1.58 6.07
CA ASN A 41 0.08 -2.28 7.31
C ASN A 41 -1.00 -3.36 7.12
N GLU A 42 -2.07 -3.06 6.37
CA GLU A 42 -3.12 -4.05 6.07
C GLU A 42 -2.60 -5.21 5.20
N LEU A 43 -1.72 -4.92 4.24
CA LEU A 43 -1.08 -5.95 3.42
C LEU A 43 -0.14 -6.82 4.25
N LEU A 44 0.55 -6.25 5.24
CA LEU A 44 1.47 -6.98 6.10
C LEU A 44 0.73 -8.05 6.93
N GLU A 45 -0.47 -7.75 7.40
CA GLU A 45 -1.34 -8.70 8.12
C GLU A 45 -1.72 -9.92 7.27
N ASN A 46 -1.77 -9.75 5.95
CA ASN A 46 -2.21 -10.77 4.98
C ASN A 46 -1.07 -11.29 4.09
N ALA A 47 0.20 -11.00 4.44
CA ALA A 47 1.34 -11.33 3.60
C ALA A 47 1.49 -12.84 3.40
N SER A 48 1.68 -13.24 2.15
CA SER A 48 1.64 -14.65 1.73
C SER A 48 2.92 -15.43 2.04
N ASP A 49 4.06 -14.74 2.08
CA ASP A 49 5.38 -15.29 2.40
C ASP A 49 6.34 -14.21 2.92
N ASP A 50 7.55 -14.61 3.31
CA ASP A 50 8.55 -13.67 3.86
C ASP A 50 9.15 -12.73 2.79
N GLY A 51 9.09 -13.10 1.51
CA GLY A 51 9.48 -12.23 0.40
C GLY A 51 8.49 -11.07 0.22
N ASP A 52 7.20 -11.39 0.33
CA ASP A 52 6.10 -10.43 0.34
C ASP A 52 6.25 -9.45 1.52
N LYS A 53 6.47 -9.97 2.73
CA LYS A 53 6.78 -9.13 3.92
C LYS A 53 8.00 -8.24 3.70
N GLY A 54 9.08 -8.77 3.13
CA GLY A 54 10.29 -8.02 2.85
C GLY A 54 10.03 -6.82 1.93
N PHE A 55 9.23 -7.03 0.89
CA PHE A 55 8.79 -5.94 0.01
C PHE A 55 7.94 -4.91 0.77
N ILE A 56 6.96 -5.36 1.55
CA ILE A 56 6.07 -4.49 2.33
C ILE A 56 6.85 -3.63 3.33
N TYR A 57 7.80 -4.22 4.07
CA TYR A 57 8.65 -3.48 5.01
C TYR A 57 9.50 -2.40 4.32
N ASN A 58 10.06 -2.68 3.14
CA ASN A 58 10.80 -1.67 2.39
C ASN A 58 9.91 -0.46 2.05
N GLN A 59 8.68 -0.71 1.60
CA GLN A 59 7.74 0.37 1.26
C GLN A 59 7.20 1.12 2.49
N LEU A 60 7.01 0.44 3.63
CA LEU A 60 6.70 1.10 4.91
C LEU A 60 7.83 2.03 5.35
N GLY A 61 9.09 1.62 5.16
CA GLY A 61 10.25 2.47 5.41
C GLY A 61 10.22 3.75 4.56
N GLU A 62 9.92 3.61 3.27
CA GLU A 62 9.74 4.77 2.37
C GLU A 62 8.60 5.67 2.85
N ALA A 63 7.43 5.12 3.20
CA ALA A 63 6.29 5.90 3.69
C ALA A 63 6.65 6.75 4.92
N LYS A 64 7.33 6.14 5.90
CA LYS A 64 7.72 6.78 7.15
C LYS A 64 8.84 7.79 7.01
N LEU A 65 9.70 7.64 6.00
CA LEU A 65 10.80 8.58 5.75
C LEU A 65 10.29 9.95 5.29
N TYR A 66 9.14 9.99 4.62
CA TYR A 66 8.57 11.20 4.01
C TYR A 66 7.34 11.76 4.76
N GLN A 67 7.03 11.21 5.94
CA GLN A 67 6.05 11.76 6.91
C GLN A 67 6.66 12.87 7.75
#